data_AF-A0A3M3WBF8-F1
#
_entry.id   AF-A0A3M3WBF8-F1
#
_cell.length_a   1.000
_cell.length_b   1.000
_cell.length_c   1.000
_cell.angle_alpha   90.00
_cell.angle_beta   90.00
_cell.angle_gamma   90.00
#
_symmetry.space_group_name_H-M   'P 1'
#
loop_
_entity.id
_entity.type
_entity.pdbx_description
1 polymer ?
#
loop_
_entity_poly.entity_id
_entity_poly.type
_entity_poly.pdbx_seq_one_letter_code
_entity_poly.pdbx_strand_id
1 'polypeptide(L)'
;MFDASTIERMASHWRNLLYGMCRDVNQRIADLPLLSAEERQNTLRDWNRDLAVYPSAYCAHQRIETQAERTPLAIALSFGVEQLSYQQLNRRA
;
A
#
# COMPACT_ATOMS: atom_id res chain seq x y z
N MET A 1 27.49 -9.68 -15.34
CA MET A 1 27.80 -8.68 -16.39
C MET A 1 26.47 -8.32 -17.02
N PHE A 2 26.18 -7.03 -17.27
CA PHE A 2 24.85 -6.60 -17.72
C PHE A 2 24.39 -7.33 -18.99
N ASP A 3 23.14 -7.79 -19.02
CA ASP A 3 22.51 -8.34 -20.21
C ASP A 3 22.01 -7.23 -21.15
N ALA A 4 21.71 -7.59 -22.40
CA ALA A 4 21.27 -6.64 -23.41
C ALA A 4 20.00 -5.88 -23.00
N SER A 5 19.04 -6.57 -22.38
CA SER A 5 17.79 -5.99 -21.91
C SER A 5 18.02 -4.95 -20.81
N THR A 6 18.99 -5.17 -19.90
CA THR A 6 19.34 -4.17 -18.89
C THR A 6 19.95 -2.92 -19.52
N ILE A 7 20.82 -3.07 -20.51
CA ILE A 7 21.45 -1.93 -21.21
C ILE A 7 20.40 -1.14 -22.00
N GLU A 8 19.48 -1.81 -22.70
CA GLU A 8 18.38 -1.17 -23.43
C GLU A 8 17.47 -0.37 -22.50
N ARG A 9 17.12 -0.93 -21.34
CA ARG A 9 16.35 -0.23 -20.31
C ARG A 9 17.08 1.00 -19.78
N MET A 10 18.38 0.88 -19.49
CA MET A 10 19.20 2.03 -19.06
C MET A 10 19.26 3.13 -20.14
N ALA A 11 19.38 2.77 -21.42
CA ALA A 11 19.35 3.73 -22.52
C ALA A 11 17.98 4.41 -22.66
N SER A 12 16.89 3.67 -22.46
CA SER A 12 15.52 4.22 -22.40
C SER A 12 15.37 5.24 -21.28
N HIS A 13 15.80 4.88 -20.06
CA HIS A 13 15.79 5.78 -18.91
C HIS A 13 16.60 7.05 -19.17
N TRP A 14 17.78 6.92 -19.79
CA TRP A 14 18.62 8.08 -20.04
C TRP A 14 17.95 9.06 -21.01
N ARG A 15 17.30 8.52 -22.05
CA ARG A 15 16.52 9.31 -23.01
C ARG A 15 15.36 10.05 -22.35
N ASN A 16 14.67 9.43 -21.39
CA ASN A 16 13.55 10.05 -20.68
C ASN A 16 13.99 11.27 -19.85
N LEU A 17 15.13 11.16 -19.16
CA LEU A 17 15.68 12.30 -18.43
C LEU A 17 16.07 13.44 -19.37
N LEU A 18 16.73 13.14 -20.51
CA LEU A 18 17.08 14.15 -21.51
C LEU A 18 15.84 14.85 -22.06
N TYR A 19 14.77 14.11 -22.37
CA TYR A 19 13.50 14.70 -22.80
C TYR A 19 12.87 15.57 -21.71
N GLY A 20 12.92 15.15 -20.44
CA GLY A 20 12.43 15.95 -19.32
C GLY A 20 13.19 17.27 -19.17
N MET A 21 14.53 17.22 -19.23
CA MET A 21 15.38 18.40 -19.16
C MET A 21 15.12 19.37 -20.33
N CYS A 22 14.92 18.86 -21.54
CA CYS A 22 14.62 19.70 -22.71
C CYS A 22 13.22 20.34 -22.63
N ARG A 23 12.27 19.73 -21.92
CA ARG A 23 10.89 20.21 -21.82
C ARG A 23 10.76 21.34 -20.80
N ASP A 24 11.50 21.28 -19.70
CA ASP A 24 11.53 22.35 -18.70
C ASP A 24 12.91 22.41 -18.01
N VAL A 25 13.67 23.45 -18.36
CA VAL A 25 15.02 23.69 -17.83
C VAL A 25 15.03 24.09 -16.34
N ASN A 26 13.91 24.56 -15.81
CA ASN A 26 13.78 24.96 -14.41
C ASN A 26 13.30 23.80 -13.51
N GLN A 27 12.95 22.65 -14.10
CA GLN A 27 12.49 21.49 -13.35
C GLN A 27 13.60 20.96 -12.44
N ARG A 28 13.24 20.60 -11.20
CA ARG A 28 14.19 19.99 -10.27
C ARG A 28 14.57 18.61 -10.79
N ILE A 29 15.86 18.27 -10.68
CA ILE A 29 16.38 16.95 -11.09
C ILE A 29 15.60 15.81 -10.43
N ALA A 30 15.19 15.99 -9.17
CA ALA A 30 14.41 15.01 -8.40
C ALA A 30 13.02 14.71 -8.99
N ASP A 31 12.46 15.61 -9.80
CA ASP A 31 11.13 15.48 -10.38
C ASP A 31 11.18 14.94 -11.83
N LEU A 32 12.37 14.74 -12.39
CA LEU A 32 12.52 14.25 -13.76
C LEU A 32 12.07 12.78 -13.88
N PRO A 33 11.26 12.44 -14.89
CA PRO A 33 10.79 11.07 -15.07
C PRO A 33 11.92 10.15 -15.56
N LEU A 34 12.36 9.22 -14.71
CA LEU A 34 13.33 8.18 -15.09
C LEU A 34 12.66 7.07 -15.92
N LEU A 35 11.57 6.52 -15.39
CA LEU A 35 10.78 5.49 -16.05
C LEU A 35 9.88 6.10 -17.12
N SER A 36 9.69 5.38 -18.22
CA SER A 36 8.63 5.71 -19.16
C SER A 36 7.26 5.55 -18.49
N ALA A 37 6.22 6.18 -19.08
CA ALA A 37 4.86 6.02 -18.60
C ALA A 37 4.41 4.55 -18.61
N GLU A 38 4.82 3.80 -19.63
CA GLU A 38 4.53 2.37 -19.77
C GLU A 38 5.23 1.53 -18.69
N GLU A 39 6.53 1.71 -18.46
CA GLU A 39 7.26 1.00 -17.41
C GLU A 39 6.70 1.29 -16.03
N ARG A 40 6.34 2.55 -15.77
CA ARG A 40 5.68 2.95 -14.51
C ARG A 40 4.33 2.24 -14.36
N GLN A 41 3.51 2.21 -15.41
CA GLN A 41 2.21 1.53 -15.38
C GLN A 41 2.37 0.01 -15.18
N ASN A 42 3.31 -0.63 -15.87
CA ASN A 42 3.57 -2.06 -15.71
C ASN A 42 4.06 -2.38 -14.30
N THR A 43 5.00 -1.60 -13.77
CA THR A 43 5.48 -1.74 -12.38
C THR A 43 4.34 -1.60 -11.38
N LEU A 44 3.50 -0.57 -11.54
CA LEU A 44 2.34 -0.35 -10.66
C LEU A 44 1.34 -1.50 -10.76
N ARG A 45 1.07 -2.02 -11.96
CA ARG A 45 0.15 -3.16 -12.15
C ARG A 45 0.69 -4.44 -11.56
N ASP A 46 1.97 -4.73 -11.77
CA ASP A 46 2.61 -5.94 -11.24
C ASP A 46 2.65 -5.93 -9.71
N TRP A 47 2.98 -4.78 -9.11
CA TRP A 47 2.98 -4.64 -7.66
C TRP A 47 1.58 -4.69 -7.05
N ASN A 48 0.56 -4.19 -7.75
CA ASN A 48 -0.81 -4.13 -7.26
C ASN A 48 -1.71 -5.25 -7.82
N ARG A 49 -1.11 -6.34 -8.33
CA ARG A 49 -1.81 -7.41 -9.05
C ARG A 49 -2.97 -8.02 -8.24
N ASP A 50 -2.76 -8.21 -6.93
CA ASP A 50 -3.72 -8.85 -6.03
C ASP A 50 -4.15 -7.88 -4.90
N LEU A 51 -4.49 -6.64 -5.25
CA LEU A 51 -5.15 -5.74 -4.30
C LEU A 51 -6.52 -6.32 -3.92
N ALA A 52 -6.55 -7.11 -2.85
CA ALA A 52 -7.78 -7.57 -2.26
C ALA A 52 -8.61 -6.34 -1.82
N VAL A 53 -9.79 -6.19 -2.40
CA VAL A 53 -10.76 -5.20 -1.94
C VAL A 53 -11.13 -5.57 -0.52
N TYR A 54 -10.78 -4.71 0.45
CA TYR A 54 -11.23 -4.90 1.82
C TYR A 54 -12.76 -4.72 1.84
N PRO A 55 -13.53 -5.76 2.24
CA PRO A 55 -14.98 -5.63 2.32
C PRO A 55 -15.33 -4.73 3.51
N SER A 56 -15.43 -3.43 3.26
CA SER A 56 -15.69 -2.39 4.27
C SER A 56 -17.17 -2.21 4.59
N ALA A 57 -17.98 -3.26 4.42
CA ALA A 57 -19.42 -3.20 4.72
C ALA A 57 -19.70 -2.77 6.17
N TYR A 58 -18.73 -2.94 7.07
CA TYR A 58 -18.83 -2.56 8.48
C TYR A 58 -17.61 -1.76 8.93
N CYS A 59 -17.86 -0.75 9.75
CA CYS A 59 -16.81 -0.06 10.49
C CYS A 59 -16.14 -1.02 11.50
N ALA A 60 -14.91 -0.72 11.90
CA ALA A 60 -14.18 -1.54 12.86
C ALA A 60 -14.94 -1.75 14.19
N HIS A 61 -15.61 -0.71 14.70
CA HIS A 61 -16.40 -0.80 15.94
C HIS A 61 -17.58 -1.78 15.81
N GLN A 62 -18.29 -1.76 14.67
CA GLN A 62 -19.42 -2.67 14.41
C GLN A 62 -18.98 -4.14 14.37
N ARG A 63 -17.74 -4.41 13.92
CA ARG A 63 -17.17 -5.76 13.98
C ARG A 63 -16.88 -6.20 15.41
N ILE A 64 -16.45 -5.28 16.28
CA ILE A 64 -16.22 -5.54 17.71
C ILE A 64 -17.55 -5.82 18.41
N GLU A 65 -18.58 -5.01 18.14
CA GLU A 65 -19.94 -5.22 18.64
C GLU A 65 -20.50 -6.58 18.22
N THR A 66 -20.41 -6.91 16.92
CA THR A 66 -20.84 -8.22 16.40
C THR A 66 -20.09 -9.38 17.06
N GLN A 67 -18.79 -9.22 17.33
CA GLN A 67 -18.01 -10.24 18.03
C GLN A 67 -18.37 -10.35 19.52
N ALA A 68 -18.76 -9.24 20.15
CA ALA A 68 -19.28 -9.23 21.52
C ALA A 68 -20.64 -9.94 21.64
N GLU A 69 -21.48 -9.88 20.62
CA GLU A 69 -22.71 -10.66 20.56
C GLU A 69 -22.45 -12.16 20.32
N ARG A 70 -21.54 -12.48 19.39
CA ARG A 70 -21.24 -13.88 19.01
C ARG A 70 -20.46 -14.65 20.07
N THR A 71 -19.46 -14.02 20.66
CA THR A 71 -18.56 -14.65 21.64
C THR A 71 -18.28 -13.71 22.82
N PRO A 72 -19.29 -13.42 23.67
CA PRO A 72 -19.20 -12.39 24.71
C PRO A 72 -18.10 -12.64 25.74
N LEU A 73 -17.79 -13.92 26.01
CA LEU A 73 -16.81 -14.35 27.01
C LEU A 73 -15.40 -14.54 26.44
N ALA A 74 -15.21 -14.47 25.11
CA ALA A 74 -13.88 -14.58 24.53
C ALA A 74 -13.04 -13.36 24.89
N ILE A 75 -11.74 -13.56 25.14
CA ILE A 75 -10.81 -12.48 25.49
C ILE A 75 -10.56 -11.61 24.25
N ALA A 76 -10.82 -10.31 24.37
CA ALA A 76 -10.63 -9.30 23.33
C ALA A 76 -9.36 -8.48 23.53
N LEU A 77 -8.99 -8.23 24.79
CA LEU A 77 -7.80 -7.47 25.16
C LEU A 77 -7.06 -8.18 26.29
N SER A 78 -5.75 -8.29 26.17
CA SER A 78 -4.87 -8.77 27.24
C SER A 78 -3.80 -7.71 27.48
N PHE A 79 -3.71 -7.22 28.72
CA PHE A 79 -2.72 -6.24 29.14
C PHE A 79 -2.08 -6.70 30.46
N GLY A 80 -0.91 -7.32 30.37
CA GLY A 80 -0.25 -7.94 31.51
C GLY A 80 -1.10 -9.08 32.09
N VAL A 81 -1.50 -8.95 33.36
CA VAL A 81 -2.40 -9.91 34.03
C VAL A 81 -3.88 -9.60 33.84
N GLU A 82 -4.20 -8.40 33.33
CA GLU A 82 -5.58 -8.00 33.08
C GLU A 82 -6.06 -8.53 31.73
N GLN A 83 -7.26 -9.12 31.74
CA GLN A 83 -7.92 -9.60 30.54
C GLN A 83 -9.34 -9.03 30.49
N LEU A 84 -9.73 -8.54 29.32
CA LEU A 84 -11.09 -8.09 29.05
C LEU A 84 -11.73 -8.97 27.99
N SER A 85 -12.94 -9.45 28.28
CA SER A 85 -13.76 -10.13 27.29
C SER A 85 -14.34 -9.13 26.27
N TYR A 86 -14.79 -9.63 25.11
CA TYR A 86 -15.48 -8.78 24.12
C TYR A 86 -16.68 -8.04 24.73
N GLN A 87 -17.45 -8.67 25.62
CA GLN A 87 -18.56 -8.01 26.32
C GLN A 87 -18.09 -6.89 27.25
N GLN A 88 -17.00 -7.12 28.01
CA GLN A 88 -16.46 -6.11 28.92
C GLN A 88 -15.85 -4.93 28.16
N LEU A 89 -15.18 -5.21 27.04
CA LEU A 89 -14.65 -4.19 26.14
C LEU A 89 -15.79 -3.34 25.55
N ASN A 90 -16.85 -3.98 25.04
CA ASN A 90 -17.97 -3.29 24.42
C ASN A 90 -18.80 -2.44 25.41
N ARG A 91 -18.85 -2.82 26.68
CA ARG A 91 -19.52 -2.02 27.73
C ARG A 91 -18.73 -0.79 28.19
N ARG A 92 -17.41 -0.76 27.95
CA ARG A 92 -16.53 0.34 28.35
C ARG A 92 -16.28 1.35 27.23
N ALA A 93 -16.63 0.99 25.99
CA ALA A 93 -16.64 1.89 24.84
C ALA A 93 -17.73 2.95 24.99
#